data_AF-A0A1K0G6B2-F1
#
_entry.id   AF-A0A1K0G6B2-F1
#
_cell.length_a   1.000
_cell.length_b   1.000
_cell.length_c   1.000
_cell.angle_alpha   90.00
_cell.angle_beta   90.00
_cell.angle_gamma   90.00
#
_symmetry.space_group_name_H-M   'P 1'
#
loop_
_entity.id
_entity.type
_entity.pdbx_description
1 polymer ?
#
loop_
_entity_poly.entity_id
_entity_poly.type
_entity_poly.pdbx_seq_one_letter_code
_entity_poly.pdbx_strand_id
1 'polypeptide(L)'
;MGLSIDQVAAKCGKQLDTFQRCILANQQNPGACEPYKTELSRCAAAAVPLLKEVKNRCVTQVVAYDKCLEQFTNKGDAELEKNCTPRLRDLWFCTEKVKREVEGKDNAEVQRSKQVGKEALTK
;
A
#
# COMPACT_ATOMS: atom_id res chain seq x y z
N MET A 1 8.41 -3.94 -8.10
CA MET A 1 7.74 -3.70 -6.80
C MET A 1 8.78 -3.64 -5.67
N GLY A 2 9.81 -2.78 -5.76
CA GLY A 2 10.83 -2.62 -4.71
C GLY A 2 10.79 -1.25 -4.03
N LEU A 3 10.53 -0.20 -4.81
CA LEU A 3 10.58 1.20 -4.36
C LEU A 3 9.63 1.54 -3.20
N SER A 4 8.48 0.87 -3.08
CA SER A 4 7.51 1.14 -2.00
C SER A 4 7.93 0.53 -0.65
N ILE A 5 8.59 -0.64 -0.66
CA ILE A 5 9.08 -1.28 0.57
C ILE A 5 10.30 -0.54 1.10
N ASP A 6 11.24 -0.16 0.22
CA ASP A 6 12.43 0.58 0.61
C ASP A 6 12.09 1.97 1.20
N GLN A 7 11.11 2.66 0.61
CA GLN A 7 10.61 3.94 1.14
C GLN A 7 9.93 3.79 2.51
N VAL A 8 9.18 2.70 2.71
CA VAL A 8 8.59 2.40 4.02
C VAL A 8 9.67 2.05 5.03
N ALA A 9 10.66 1.24 4.67
CA ALA A 9 11.77 0.90 5.57
C ALA A 9 12.57 2.15 5.97
N ALA A 10 12.86 3.04 5.01
CA ALA A 10 13.59 4.28 5.26
C ALA A 10 12.80 5.30 6.10
N LYS A 11 11.50 5.47 5.84
CA LYS A 11 10.68 6.51 6.50
C LYS A 11 9.94 6.03 7.75
N CYS A 12 9.69 4.73 7.87
CA CYS A 12 8.90 4.11 8.93
C CYS A 12 9.67 3.05 9.73
N GLY A 13 11.00 3.09 9.68
CA GLY A 13 11.86 2.09 10.34
C GLY A 13 11.55 1.89 11.82
N LYS A 14 11.24 2.97 12.56
CA LYS A 14 10.87 2.88 13.99
C LYS A 14 9.58 2.09 14.21
N GLN A 15 8.54 2.34 13.42
CA GLN A 15 7.25 1.64 13.51
C GLN A 15 7.41 0.18 13.10
N LEU A 16 8.21 -0.09 12.05
CA LEU A 16 8.49 -1.42 11.55
C LEU A 16 9.20 -2.27 12.62
N ASP A 17 10.27 -1.73 13.18
CA ASP A 17 11.08 -2.36 14.22
C ASP A 17 10.28 -2.62 15.52
N THR A 18 9.40 -1.68 15.89
CA THR A 18 8.51 -1.85 17.05
C THR A 18 7.49 -2.97 16.84
N PHE A 19 6.86 -3.01 15.66
CA PHE A 19 5.91 -4.09 15.32
C PHE A 19 6.61 -5.45 15.29
N GLN A 20 7.79 -5.52 14.65
CA GLN A 20 8.58 -6.75 14.56
C GLN A 20 8.98 -7.28 15.94
N ARG A 21 9.48 -6.42 16.83
CA ARG A 21 9.77 -6.80 18.23
C ARG A 21 8.54 -7.33 18.96
N CYS A 22 7.38 -6.70 18.77
CA CYS A 22 6.15 -7.17 19.39
C CYS A 22 5.78 -8.58 18.93
N ILE A 23 5.82 -8.86 17.62
CA ILE A 23 5.51 -10.18 17.06
C ILE A 23 6.47 -11.24 17.59
N LEU A 24 7.78 -10.92 17.64
CA LEU A 24 8.79 -11.83 18.19
C LEU A 24 8.56 -12.13 19.67
N ALA A 25 8.09 -11.16 20.45
CA ALA A 25 7.77 -11.33 21.87
C ALA A 25 6.41 -12.00 22.12
N ASN A 26 5.47 -11.92 21.17
CA ASN A 26 4.09 -12.39 21.33
C ASN A 26 3.70 -13.44 20.27
N GLN A 27 4.60 -14.38 19.98
CA GLN A 27 4.37 -15.41 18.94
C GLN A 27 3.10 -16.23 19.16
N GLN A 28 2.74 -16.46 20.43
CA GLN A 28 1.54 -17.19 20.83
C GLN A 28 0.25 -16.35 20.72
N ASN A 29 0.37 -15.02 20.72
CA ASN A 29 -0.75 -14.10 20.57
C ASN A 29 -0.39 -12.88 19.71
N PRO A 30 -0.23 -13.05 18.39
CA PRO A 30 0.14 -11.95 17.49
C PRO A 30 -0.88 -10.80 17.49
N GLY A 31 -2.13 -11.07 17.86
CA GLY A 31 -3.20 -10.07 17.96
C GLY A 31 -2.92 -8.98 19.00
N ALA A 32 -2.07 -9.25 20.00
CA ALA A 32 -1.61 -8.23 20.95
C ALA A 32 -0.82 -7.08 20.27
N CYS A 33 -0.33 -7.30 19.05
CA CYS A 33 0.47 -6.34 18.29
C CYS A 33 -0.32 -5.49 17.31
N GLU A 34 -1.66 -5.60 17.28
CA GLU A 34 -2.52 -4.87 16.34
C GLU A 34 -2.38 -3.33 16.42
N PRO A 35 -2.17 -2.71 17.59
CA PRO A 35 -1.90 -1.27 17.67
C PRO A 35 -0.63 -0.87 16.91
N TYR A 36 0.44 -1.65 17.02
CA TYR A 36 1.71 -1.37 16.34
C TYR A 36 1.61 -1.60 14.83
N LYS A 37 0.86 -2.61 14.41
CA LYS A 37 0.53 -2.83 12.99
C LYS A 37 -0.25 -1.66 12.38
N THR A 38 -1.22 -1.13 13.13
CA THR A 38 -2.01 0.04 12.71
C THR A 38 -1.10 1.27 12.55
N GLU A 39 -0.20 1.50 13.51
CA GLU A 39 0.73 2.62 13.47
C GLU A 39 1.72 2.53 12.29
N LEU A 40 2.27 1.33 12.03
CA LEU A 40 3.10 1.07 10.86
C LEU A 40 2.33 1.31 9.55
N SER A 41 1.10 0.82 9.46
CA SER A 41 0.24 1.01 8.29
C SER A 41 -0.06 2.49 8.03
N ARG A 42 -0.27 3.27 9.09
CA ARG A 42 -0.46 4.72 9.01
C ARG A 42 0.79 5.42 8.48
N CYS A 43 1.97 5.07 9.00
CA CYS A 43 3.22 5.63 8.52
C CYS A 43 3.46 5.27 7.05
N ALA A 44 3.28 4.01 6.66
CA ALA A 44 3.48 3.57 5.28
C ALA A 44 2.57 4.31 4.29
N ALA A 45 1.30 4.54 4.66
CA ALA A 45 0.38 5.34 3.86
C ALA A 45 0.82 6.81 3.73
N ALA A 46 1.41 7.42 4.77
CA ALA A 46 1.93 8.79 4.69
C ALA A 46 3.25 8.87 3.90
N ALA A 47 4.11 7.86 4.03
CA ALA A 47 5.44 7.81 3.46
C ALA A 47 5.44 7.59 1.94
N VAL A 48 4.42 6.88 1.44
CA VAL A 48 4.28 6.47 0.05
C VAL A 48 2.94 6.97 -0.51
N PRO A 49 2.93 8.10 -1.26
CA PRO A 49 1.71 8.68 -1.83
C PRO A 49 0.86 7.68 -2.62
N LEU A 50 1.53 6.79 -3.36
CA LEU A 50 0.87 5.70 -4.08
C LEU A 50 0.04 4.78 -3.16
N LEU A 51 0.57 4.41 -1.98
CA LEU A 51 -0.16 3.55 -1.04
C LEU A 51 -1.39 4.24 -0.47
N LYS A 52 -1.31 5.55 -0.18
CA LYS A 52 -2.46 6.36 0.23
C LYS A 52 -3.55 6.37 -0.84
N GLU A 53 -3.16 6.64 -2.08
CA GLU A 53 -4.09 6.72 -3.20
C GLU A 53 -4.75 5.37 -3.51
N VAL A 54 -3.98 4.28 -3.47
CA VAL A 54 -4.52 2.92 -3.62
C VAL A 54 -5.51 2.61 -2.50
N LYS A 55 -5.16 2.90 -1.24
CA LYS A 55 -6.05 2.65 -0.10
C LYS A 55 -7.37 3.42 -0.23
N ASN A 56 -7.33 4.67 -0.66
CA ASN A 56 -8.53 5.50 -0.80
C ASN A 56 -9.39 5.08 -1.99
N ARG A 57 -8.77 4.73 -3.11
CA ARG A 57 -9.47 4.55 -4.40
C ARG A 57 -9.85 3.10 -4.70
N CYS A 58 -9.12 2.15 -4.12
CA CYS A 58 -9.33 0.71 -4.33
C CYS A 58 -9.93 0.00 -3.11
N VAL A 59 -10.45 0.74 -2.13
CA VAL A 59 -11.01 0.16 -0.88
C VAL A 59 -12.06 -0.92 -1.15
N THR A 60 -12.91 -0.72 -2.16
CA THR A 60 -13.95 -1.69 -2.52
C THR A 60 -13.34 -3.02 -3.00
N GLN A 61 -12.31 -2.97 -3.83
CA GLN A 61 -11.62 -4.15 -4.35
C GLN A 61 -10.80 -4.84 -3.26
N VAL A 62 -10.17 -4.07 -2.37
CA VAL A 62 -9.45 -4.60 -1.20
C VAL A 62 -10.41 -5.40 -0.32
N VAL A 63 -11.52 -4.78 0.12
CA VAL A 63 -12.53 -5.44 0.97
C VAL A 63 -13.14 -6.65 0.27
N ALA A 64 -13.37 -6.60 -1.04
CA ALA A 64 -13.89 -7.72 -1.79
C ALA A 64 -12.93 -8.91 -1.81
N TYR A 65 -11.62 -8.66 -1.92
CA TYR A 65 -10.60 -9.69 -1.88
C TYR A 65 -10.41 -10.26 -0.46
N ASP A 66 -10.33 -9.39 0.55
CA ASP A 66 -10.18 -9.80 1.96
C ASP A 66 -11.33 -10.72 2.40
N LYS A 67 -12.58 -10.36 2.09
CA LYS A 67 -13.75 -11.21 2.36
C LYS A 67 -13.69 -12.57 1.67
N CYS A 68 -13.07 -12.64 0.50
CA CYS A 68 -12.89 -13.91 -0.18
C CYS A 68 -11.87 -14.79 0.54
N LEU A 69 -10.74 -14.21 0.96
CA LEU A 69 -9.73 -14.91 1.74
C LEU A 69 -10.33 -15.46 3.04
N GLU A 70 -11.06 -14.62 3.79
CA GLU A 70 -11.76 -15.05 5.01
C GLU A 70 -12.68 -16.25 4.78
N GLN A 71 -13.36 -16.30 3.63
CA GLN A 71 -14.31 -17.35 3.29
C GLN A 71 -13.64 -18.65 2.79
N PHE A 72 -12.51 -18.56 2.09
CA PHE A 72 -11.94 -19.68 1.33
C PHE A 72 -10.54 -20.14 1.76
N THR A 73 -9.82 -19.38 2.61
CA THR A 73 -8.47 -19.75 3.07
C THR A 73 -8.41 -21.14 3.72
N ASN A 74 -9.46 -21.56 4.43
CA ASN A 74 -9.52 -22.86 5.09
C ASN A 74 -10.12 -23.98 4.21
N LYS A 75 -10.45 -23.70 2.95
CA LYS A 75 -11.11 -24.64 2.02
C LYS A 75 -10.15 -25.32 1.04
N GLY A 76 -8.85 -25.00 1.10
CA GLY A 76 -7.81 -25.55 0.24
C GLY A 76 -7.54 -24.70 -1.00
N ASP A 77 -6.34 -24.85 -1.54
CA ASP A 77 -5.78 -23.96 -2.56
C ASP A 77 -6.61 -23.89 -3.84
N ALA A 78 -7.19 -25.01 -4.28
CA ALA A 78 -8.01 -25.05 -5.49
C ALA A 78 -9.28 -24.19 -5.37
N GLU A 79 -9.96 -24.23 -4.22
CA GLU A 79 -11.14 -23.41 -3.96
C GLU A 79 -10.75 -21.94 -3.73
N LEU A 80 -9.62 -21.69 -3.08
CA LEU A 80 -9.08 -20.34 -2.90
C LEU A 80 -8.75 -19.70 -4.26
N GLU A 81 -8.03 -20.42 -5.12
CA GLU A 81 -7.63 -19.94 -6.44
C GLU A 81 -8.85 -19.64 -7.31
N LYS A 82 -9.77 -20.59 -7.41
CA LYS A 82 -10.99 -20.47 -8.22
C LYS A 82 -11.84 -19.26 -7.81
N ASN A 83 -12.01 -19.03 -6.51
CA ASN A 83 -12.93 -18.01 -6.01
C ASN A 83 -12.27 -16.64 -5.80
N CYS A 84 -10.99 -16.59 -5.42
CA CYS A 84 -10.32 -15.34 -5.03
C CYS A 84 -9.38 -14.77 -6.09
N THR A 85 -8.90 -15.55 -7.06
CA THR A 85 -8.08 -15.03 -8.16
C THR A 85 -8.79 -13.95 -9.00
N PRO A 86 -10.09 -14.07 -9.33
CA PRO A 86 -10.79 -13.00 -10.04
C PRO A 86 -10.79 -11.67 -9.25
N ARG A 87 -11.02 -11.74 -7.93
CA ARG A 87 -11.03 -10.56 -7.05
C ARG A 87 -9.65 -9.94 -6.90
N LEU A 88 -8.62 -10.78 -6.83
CA LEU A 88 -7.23 -10.34 -6.86
C LEU A 88 -6.91 -9.59 -8.16
N ARG A 89 -7.40 -10.09 -9.30
CA ARG A 89 -7.23 -9.43 -10.60
C ARG A 89 -7.91 -8.06 -10.64
N ASP A 90 -9.12 -7.94 -10.11
CA ASP A 90 -9.84 -6.66 -10.03
C ASP A 90 -9.09 -5.64 -9.15
N LEU A 91 -8.56 -6.10 -8.01
CA LEU A 91 -7.70 -5.29 -7.15
C LEU A 91 -6.45 -4.85 -7.92
N TRP A 92 -5.78 -5.77 -8.61
CA TRP A 92 -4.59 -5.46 -9.40
C TRP A 92 -4.87 -4.38 -10.47
N PHE A 93 -5.96 -4.52 -11.24
CA PHE A 93 -6.34 -3.50 -12.23
C PHE A 93 -6.58 -2.13 -11.60
N CYS A 94 -7.23 -2.08 -10.43
CA CYS A 94 -7.40 -0.83 -9.71
C CYS A 94 -6.05 -0.23 -9.30
N THR A 95 -5.15 -1.02 -8.72
CA THR A 95 -3.84 -0.54 -8.30
C THR A 95 -2.98 -0.03 -9.45
N GLU A 96 -2.99 -0.72 -10.60
CA GLU A 96 -2.26 -0.29 -11.80
C GLU A 96 -2.82 1.01 -12.38
N LYS A 97 -4.15 1.17 -12.38
CA LYS A 97 -4.80 2.42 -12.80
C LYS A 97 -4.38 3.58 -11.90
N VAL A 98 -4.47 3.40 -10.57
CA VAL A 98 -4.05 4.43 -9.60
C VAL A 98 -2.59 4.79 -9.78
N LYS A 99 -1.72 3.79 -9.93
CA LYS A 99 -0.28 4.00 -10.13
C LYS A 99 0.02 4.88 -11.33
N ARG A 100 -0.54 4.56 -12.50
CA ARG A 100 -0.32 5.35 -13.73
C ARG A 100 -0.80 6.79 -13.56
N GLU A 101 -1.91 7.00 -12.88
CA GLU A 101 -2.45 8.35 -12.66
C GLU A 101 -1.63 9.15 -11.64
N VAL A 102 -1.08 8.53 -10.61
CA VAL A 102 -0.21 9.20 -9.62
C VAL A 102 1.14 9.55 -10.24
N GLU A 103 1.78 8.60 -10.93
CA GLU A 103 3.04 8.84 -11.66
C GLU A 103 2.87 9.93 -12.75
N GLY A 104 1.73 9.96 -13.44
CA GLY A 104 1.40 10.99 -14.41
C GLY A 104 1.23 12.38 -13.80
N LYS A 105 0.65 12.49 -12.60
CA LYS A 105 0.49 13.76 -11.86
C LYS A 105 1.82 14.30 -11.34
N ASP A 106 2.65 13.43 -10.75
CA ASP A 106 3.97 13.81 -10.25
C ASP A 106 4.84 14.39 -11.38
N ASN A 107 4.81 13.76 -12.57
CA ASN A 107 5.56 14.26 -13.71
C ASN A 107 5.03 15.64 -14.18
N ALA A 108 3.70 15.83 -14.26
CA ALA A 108 3.11 17.10 -14.66
C ALA A 108 3.44 18.26 -13.69
N GLU A 109 3.45 17.99 -12.38
CA GLU A 109 3.79 18.97 -11.34
C GLU A 109 5.27 19.38 -11.39
N VAL A 110 6.17 18.42 -11.63
CA VAL A 110 7.60 18.68 -11.82
C VAL A 110 7.84 19.53 -13.07
N GLN A 111 7.15 19.27 -14.18
CA GLN A 111 7.29 20.08 -15.40
C GLN A 111 6.78 21.51 -15.17
N ARG A 112 5.65 21.68 -14.49
CA ARG A 112 5.09 23.00 -14.15
C ARG A 112 6.03 23.83 -13.28
N SER A 113 6.63 23.20 -12.27
CA SER A 113 7.60 23.86 -11.37
C SER A 113 8.87 24.29 -12.11
N LYS A 114 9.34 23.49 -13.08
CA LYS A 114 10.46 23.84 -13.96
C LYS A 114 10.15 24.99 -14.91
N GLN A 115 8.94 25.05 -15.46
CA GLN A 115 8.48 26.13 -16.33
C GLN A 115 8.46 27.47 -15.58
N VAL A 116 7.85 27.50 -14.39
CA VAL A 116 7.78 28.71 -13.53
C VAL A 116 9.18 29.16 -13.10
N GLY A 117 10.07 28.22 -12.75
CA GLY A 117 11.46 28.53 -12.41
C GLY A 117 12.27 29.12 -13.58
N LYS A 118 12.04 28.63 -14.80
CA LYS A 118 12.65 29.21 -16.02
C LYS A 118 12.14 30.62 -16.30
N GLU A 119 10.83 30.85 -16.17
CA GLU A 119 10.22 32.16 -16.40
C GLU A 119 10.69 33.22 -15.39
N ALA A 120 10.96 32.80 -14.15
CA ALA A 120 11.53 33.66 -13.11
C ALA A 120 13.03 34.01 -13.32
N LEU A 121 13.77 33.22 -14.09
CA LEU A 121 15.20 33.43 -14.37
C LEU A 121 15.45 34.26 -15.64
N THR A 122 14.41 34.53 -16.44
CA THR A 122 14.50 35.27 -17.71
C THR A 122 14.04 36.73 -17.59
N LYS A 123 13.88 37.22 -16.36
CA LYS A 123 13.62 38.63 -16.01
C LYS A 123 14.76 39.15 -15.15
#